data_AF-A0A4P2QCY5-F1
#
_entry.id   AF-A0A4P2QCY5-F1
#
_cell.length_a   1.000
_cell.length_b   1.000
_cell.length_c   1.000
_cell.angle_alpha   90.00
_cell.angle_beta   90.00
_cell.angle_gamma   90.00
#
_symmetry.space_group_name_H-M   'P 1'
#
loop_
_entity.id
_entity.type
_entity.pdbx_description
1 polymer ?
#
loop_
_entity_poly.entity_id
_entity_poly.type
_entity_poly.pdbx_seq_one_letter_code
_entity_poly.pdbx_strand_id
1 'polypeptide(L)'
;MRLDAGAEESALAMTASYLATIAAPCAAEELAAVDAFQRAPERALTGATLGALDGSLLFPWYLDHAYGTGPPAQVVMSLLAVAAQSTPQGAPRFRAEPDVFDALRASLRARGKGLDDLLLDFAIARAFLGSRSDGAHLPGAERFGDFGRVRFEWSLPYASLPRRVAPLRPIEPTGATYLWLDLEDGAAAAGPDLKAAEITLVADWELPALFRWAIVKVDRQGAEAGRVEVAGIYGSTRAQRTVVGLDGLAGLLIVGVNAGSMIRSRPFDPDEAPFMPHAYTVWLSR
;
A
#
# COMPACT_ATOMS: atom_id res chain seq x y z
N MET A 1 20.34 -1.78 -21.79
CA MET A 1 18.90 -1.60 -21.59
C MET A 1 18.46 -0.37 -22.37
N ARG A 2 17.40 -0.45 -23.17
CA ARG A 2 16.89 0.69 -23.95
C ARG A 2 15.56 1.07 -23.33
N LEU A 3 15.49 2.24 -22.71
CA LEU A 3 14.23 2.81 -22.22
C LEU A 3 13.52 3.45 -23.42
N ASP A 4 12.26 3.10 -23.67
CA ASP A 4 11.44 3.73 -24.70
C ASP A 4 11.02 5.13 -24.22
N ALA A 5 10.89 6.08 -25.15
CA ALA A 5 10.37 7.41 -24.87
C ALA A 5 8.88 7.39 -24.49
N GLY A 6 8.18 6.28 -24.76
CA GLY A 6 6.80 6.04 -24.30
C GLY A 6 6.68 5.45 -22.90
N ALA A 7 7.79 5.21 -22.17
CA ALA A 7 7.71 4.67 -20.81
C ALA A 7 7.13 5.69 -19.83
N GLU A 8 6.23 5.22 -18.97
CA GLU A 8 5.53 6.01 -17.97
C GLU A 8 6.51 6.67 -16.97
N GLU A 9 6.35 7.98 -16.75
CA GLU A 9 7.32 8.77 -15.99
C GLU A 9 7.44 8.31 -14.54
N SER A 10 6.33 7.95 -13.90
CA SER A 10 6.34 7.61 -12.47
C SER A 10 6.99 6.24 -12.22
N ALA A 11 6.74 5.23 -13.05
CA ALA A 11 7.43 3.95 -12.97
C ALA A 11 8.95 4.12 -13.14
N LEU A 12 9.36 5.01 -14.04
CA LEU A 12 10.77 5.36 -14.20
C LEU A 12 11.32 6.09 -12.96
N ALA A 13 10.60 7.06 -12.41
CA ALA A 13 11.00 7.80 -11.22
C ALA A 13 11.12 6.91 -9.98
N MET A 14 10.14 6.04 -9.76
CA MET A 14 10.13 5.05 -8.68
C MET A 14 11.32 4.09 -8.81
N THR A 15 11.56 3.56 -10.02
CA THR A 15 12.67 2.63 -10.25
C THR A 15 14.03 3.32 -10.14
N ALA A 16 14.17 4.51 -10.71
CA ALA A 16 15.39 5.30 -10.62
C ALA A 16 15.71 5.65 -9.17
N SER A 17 14.71 6.00 -8.38
CA SER A 17 14.87 6.29 -6.95
C SER A 17 15.42 5.07 -6.20
N TYR A 18 14.86 3.89 -6.44
CA TYR A 18 15.34 2.67 -5.80
C TYR A 18 16.74 2.25 -6.27
N LEU A 19 17.04 2.38 -7.55
CA LEU A 19 18.39 2.13 -8.05
C LEU A 19 19.42 3.11 -7.47
N ALA A 20 19.04 4.37 -7.28
CA ALA A 20 19.90 5.39 -6.67
C ALA A 20 20.26 5.02 -5.23
N THR A 21 19.30 4.54 -4.42
CA THR A 21 19.59 4.11 -3.03
C THR A 21 20.51 2.90 -2.96
N ILE A 22 20.57 2.07 -4.00
CA ILE A 22 21.51 0.94 -4.09
C ILE A 22 22.87 1.39 -4.60
N ALA A 23 22.91 2.18 -5.68
CA ALA A 23 24.14 2.51 -6.39
C ALA A 23 24.95 3.62 -5.69
N ALA A 24 24.28 4.60 -5.10
CA ALA A 24 24.88 5.73 -4.42
C ALA A 24 24.02 6.16 -3.21
N PRO A 25 24.04 5.38 -2.11
CA PRO A 25 23.19 5.64 -0.95
C PRO A 25 23.39 7.06 -0.38
N CYS A 26 22.32 7.84 -0.30
CA CYS A 26 22.28 9.15 0.33
C CYS A 26 21.24 9.14 1.46
N ALA A 27 21.67 8.80 2.67
CA ALA A 27 20.77 8.55 3.79
C ALA A 27 19.83 9.74 4.10
N ALA A 28 20.32 10.98 4.00
CA ALA A 28 19.53 12.17 4.30
C ALA A 28 18.40 12.39 3.27
N GLU A 29 18.69 12.23 1.98
CA GLU A 29 17.68 12.35 0.93
C GLU A 29 16.68 11.20 0.98
N GLU A 30 17.17 9.98 1.24
CA GLU A 30 16.31 8.80 1.37
C GLU A 30 15.35 8.91 2.55
N LEU A 31 15.84 9.34 3.72
CA LEU A 31 15.00 9.60 4.89
C LEU A 31 13.91 10.64 4.58
N ALA A 32 14.27 11.74 3.92
CA ALA A 32 13.31 12.79 3.55
C ALA A 32 12.26 12.29 2.55
N ALA A 33 12.66 11.50 1.56
CA ALA A 33 11.76 10.92 0.56
C ALA A 33 10.79 9.92 1.19
N VAL A 34 11.28 9.02 2.05
CA VAL A 34 10.45 8.04 2.79
C VAL A 34 9.47 8.75 3.72
N ASP A 35 9.93 9.75 4.48
CA ASP A 35 9.10 10.55 5.38
C ASP A 35 7.97 11.26 4.63
N ALA A 36 8.27 11.89 3.48
CA ALA A 36 7.28 12.55 2.65
C ALA A 36 6.21 11.57 2.15
N PHE A 37 6.62 10.39 1.68
CA PHE A 37 5.71 9.36 1.18
C PHE A 37 4.85 8.74 2.29
N GLN A 38 5.43 8.52 3.48
CA GLN A 38 4.72 7.95 4.63
C GLN A 38 3.77 8.95 5.32
N ARG A 39 4.02 10.26 5.20
CA ARG A 39 3.12 11.32 5.68
C ARG A 39 1.89 11.56 4.81
N ALA A 40 1.94 11.15 3.54
CA ALA A 40 0.84 11.30 2.58
C ALA A 40 0.43 9.94 1.98
N PRO A 41 0.00 8.97 2.82
CA PRO A 41 -0.36 7.64 2.35
C PRO A 41 -1.51 7.65 1.32
N GLU A 42 -2.35 8.69 1.35
CA GLU A 42 -3.48 8.84 0.44
C GLU A 42 -3.09 9.05 -1.03
N ARG A 43 -1.81 9.41 -1.29
CA ARG A 43 -1.31 9.69 -2.63
C ARG A 43 -0.98 8.42 -3.40
N ALA A 44 -1.11 8.50 -4.72
CA ALA A 44 -0.78 7.43 -5.63
C ALA A 44 0.70 7.04 -5.52
N LEU A 45 0.96 5.73 -5.64
CA LEU A 45 2.31 5.21 -5.83
C LEU A 45 2.94 5.78 -7.11
N THR A 46 2.13 6.00 -8.13
CA THR A 46 2.51 6.53 -9.45
C THR A 46 2.49 8.06 -9.52
N GLY A 47 2.55 8.74 -8.37
CA GLY A 47 2.61 10.21 -8.30
C GLY A 47 4.02 10.80 -8.43
N ALA A 48 5.06 9.95 -8.49
CA ALA A 48 6.45 10.37 -8.53
C ALA A 48 6.82 11.03 -9.86
N THR A 49 7.66 12.06 -9.81
CA THR A 49 8.21 12.74 -11.01
C THR A 49 9.72 12.54 -11.10
N LEU A 50 10.26 12.59 -12.31
CA LEU A 50 11.71 12.47 -12.50
C LEU A 50 12.47 13.66 -11.89
N GLY A 51 13.73 13.40 -11.51
CA GLY A 51 14.68 14.45 -11.09
C GLY A 51 14.84 14.63 -9.58
N ALA A 52 14.10 13.90 -8.75
CA ALA A 52 14.30 13.84 -7.31
C ALA A 52 14.11 12.40 -6.80
N LEU A 53 14.68 12.11 -5.63
CA LEU A 53 14.45 10.85 -4.93
C LEU A 53 13.03 10.84 -4.36
N ASP A 54 12.28 9.77 -4.63
CA ASP A 54 10.88 9.63 -4.21
C ASP A 54 10.65 8.38 -3.35
N GLY A 55 9.84 8.50 -2.29
CA GLY A 55 9.58 7.41 -1.34
C GLY A 55 8.79 6.23 -1.92
N SER A 56 8.21 6.36 -3.11
CA SER A 56 7.69 5.23 -3.89
C SER A 56 8.75 4.15 -4.14
N LEU A 57 10.05 4.46 -3.99
CA LEU A 57 11.15 3.48 -3.98
C LEU A 57 10.91 2.28 -3.05
N LEU A 58 10.07 2.44 -2.01
CA LEU A 58 9.69 1.35 -1.12
C LEU A 58 8.95 0.22 -1.85
N PHE A 59 8.23 0.51 -2.94
CA PHE A 59 7.49 -0.50 -3.69
C PHE A 59 8.40 -1.46 -4.46
N PRO A 60 9.33 -1.03 -5.33
CA PRO A 60 10.26 -1.96 -5.98
C PRO A 60 11.16 -2.68 -4.96
N TRP A 61 11.53 -2.05 -3.84
CA TRP A 61 12.19 -2.76 -2.74
C TRP A 61 11.31 -3.87 -2.17
N TYR A 62 10.04 -3.58 -1.88
CA TYR A 62 9.08 -4.59 -1.44
C TYR A 62 8.92 -5.72 -2.47
N LEU A 63 8.88 -5.41 -3.77
CA LEU A 63 8.81 -6.42 -4.83
C LEU A 63 10.03 -7.34 -4.84
N ASP A 64 11.23 -6.80 -4.70
CA ASP A 64 12.44 -7.60 -4.60
C ASP A 64 12.44 -8.47 -3.35
N HIS A 65 11.96 -7.95 -2.23
CA HIS A 65 11.87 -8.74 -1.01
C HIS A 65 10.85 -9.88 -1.13
N ALA A 66 9.65 -9.59 -1.65
CA ALA A 66 8.55 -10.54 -1.74
C ALA A 66 8.73 -11.58 -2.86
N TYR A 67 9.41 -11.21 -3.95
CA TYR A 67 9.46 -12.02 -5.18
C TYR A 67 10.84 -12.23 -5.77
N GLY A 68 11.85 -11.50 -5.28
CA GLY A 68 13.24 -11.65 -5.72
C GLY A 68 13.92 -12.83 -5.05
N THR A 69 14.89 -13.41 -5.74
CA THR A 69 15.73 -14.52 -5.24
C THR A 69 17.22 -14.22 -5.38
N GLY A 70 17.58 -12.98 -5.74
CA GLY A 70 18.91 -12.60 -6.17
C GLY A 70 19.33 -11.22 -5.64
N PRO A 71 20.24 -10.52 -6.34
CA PRO A 71 20.69 -9.21 -5.90
C PRO A 71 19.54 -8.18 -5.92
N PRO A 72 19.66 -7.09 -5.14
CA PRO A 72 18.70 -5.99 -5.18
C PRO A 72 18.46 -5.46 -6.60
N ALA A 73 17.27 -4.91 -6.83
CA ALA A 73 16.73 -4.41 -8.10
C ALA A 73 16.47 -5.45 -9.19
N GLN A 74 16.67 -6.74 -8.97
CA GLN A 74 16.48 -7.73 -10.03
C GLN A 74 15.03 -7.81 -10.53
N VAL A 75 14.04 -7.76 -9.65
CA VAL A 75 12.62 -7.84 -10.01
C VAL A 75 12.23 -6.62 -10.83
N VAL A 76 12.52 -5.40 -10.34
CA VAL A 76 12.13 -4.17 -11.04
C VAL A 76 12.84 -4.02 -12.39
N MET A 77 14.12 -4.41 -12.47
CA MET A 77 14.87 -4.40 -13.73
C MET A 77 14.32 -5.42 -14.73
N SER A 78 13.84 -6.58 -14.25
CA SER A 78 13.19 -7.58 -15.09
C SER A 78 11.84 -7.07 -15.61
N LEU A 79 11.05 -6.40 -14.77
CA LEU A 79 9.78 -5.80 -15.18
C LEU A 79 9.99 -4.75 -16.26
N LEU A 80 10.95 -3.84 -16.07
CA LEU A 80 11.32 -2.86 -17.09
C LEU A 80 11.84 -3.52 -18.38
N ALA A 81 12.59 -4.61 -18.29
CA ALA A 81 13.07 -5.33 -19.46
C ALA A 81 11.93 -6.02 -20.24
N VAL A 82 10.91 -6.53 -19.54
CA VAL A 82 9.70 -7.11 -20.15
C VAL A 82 8.82 -6.03 -20.77
N ALA A 83 8.69 -4.88 -20.09
CA ALA A 83 7.97 -3.72 -20.59
C ALA A 83 8.70 -2.99 -21.74
N ALA A 84 9.99 -3.29 -21.97
CA ALA A 84 10.78 -2.56 -22.96
C ALA A 84 10.21 -2.68 -24.37
N GLN A 85 9.78 -1.55 -24.93
CA GLN A 85 9.29 -1.43 -26.30
C GLN A 85 10.27 -0.70 -27.21
N SER A 86 9.97 -0.73 -28.51
CA SER A 86 10.57 0.18 -29.48
C SER A 86 9.48 0.80 -30.33
N THR A 87 9.37 2.12 -30.26
CA THR A 87 8.58 2.91 -31.21
C THR A 87 9.30 2.98 -32.58
N PRO A 88 8.67 2.56 -33.70
CA PRO A 88 9.27 2.68 -35.03
C PRO A 88 9.54 4.13 -35.42
N GLN A 89 10.61 4.36 -36.19
CA GLN A 89 10.88 5.69 -36.74
C GLN A 89 9.73 6.16 -37.64
N GLY A 90 9.28 7.40 -37.42
CA GLY A 90 8.17 7.99 -38.18
C GLY A 90 6.78 7.56 -37.70
N ALA A 91 6.66 6.80 -36.59
CA ALA A 91 5.36 6.52 -35.99
C ALA A 91 4.70 7.84 -35.53
N PRO A 92 3.37 8.01 -35.76
CA PRO A 92 2.66 9.22 -35.37
C PRO A 92 2.43 9.33 -33.85
N ARG A 93 2.66 8.24 -33.10
CA ARG A 93 2.56 8.16 -31.64
C ARG A 93 3.60 7.19 -31.09
N PHE A 94 4.04 7.42 -29.86
CA PHE A 94 4.85 6.47 -29.12
C PHE A 94 4.05 5.21 -28.79
N ARG A 95 4.74 4.07 -28.72
CA ARG A 95 4.21 2.85 -28.12
C ARG A 95 4.50 2.93 -26.62
N ALA A 96 3.45 2.98 -25.81
CA ALA A 96 3.55 2.96 -24.36
C ALA A 96 3.30 1.54 -23.77
N GLU A 97 2.82 0.60 -24.59
CA GLU A 97 2.34 -0.69 -24.11
C GLU A 97 3.13 -1.91 -24.66
N PRO A 98 3.33 -2.96 -23.84
CA PRO A 98 3.01 -3.04 -22.42
C PRO A 98 3.90 -2.14 -21.54
N ASP A 99 3.31 -1.55 -20.50
CA ASP A 99 4.04 -0.84 -19.46
C ASP A 99 4.55 -1.75 -18.31
N VAL A 100 5.15 -1.15 -17.27
CA VAL A 100 5.67 -1.87 -16.09
C VAL A 100 4.55 -2.53 -15.27
N PHE A 101 3.38 -1.90 -15.17
CA PHE A 101 2.23 -2.43 -14.45
C PHE A 101 1.56 -3.58 -15.23
N ASP A 102 1.57 -3.54 -16.55
CA ASP A 102 1.19 -4.61 -17.46
C ASP A 102 2.10 -5.84 -17.27
N ALA A 103 3.41 -5.62 -17.29
CA ALA A 103 4.40 -6.66 -17.02
C ALA A 103 4.22 -7.27 -15.61
N LEU A 104 3.95 -6.43 -14.61
CA LEU A 104 3.68 -6.85 -13.24
C LEU A 104 2.37 -7.65 -13.15
N ARG A 105 1.29 -7.16 -13.76
CA ARG A 105 -0.01 -7.85 -13.81
C ARG A 105 0.11 -9.21 -14.47
N ALA A 106 0.80 -9.32 -15.60
CA ALA A 106 1.05 -10.59 -16.28
C ALA A 106 1.82 -11.56 -15.38
N SER A 107 2.84 -11.06 -14.67
CA SER A 107 3.67 -11.85 -13.75
C SER A 107 2.88 -12.36 -12.53
N LEU A 108 2.01 -11.53 -11.95
CA LEU A 108 1.16 -11.89 -10.81
C LEU A 108 0.07 -12.89 -11.19
N ARG A 109 -0.54 -12.76 -12.38
CA ARG A 109 -1.54 -13.72 -12.88
C ARG A 109 -0.97 -15.13 -12.98
N ALA A 110 0.28 -15.29 -13.42
CA ALA A 110 0.96 -16.58 -13.45
C ALA A 110 1.13 -17.22 -12.05
N ARG A 111 1.01 -16.41 -10.99
CA ARG A 111 1.09 -16.80 -9.57
C ARG A 111 -0.28 -16.84 -8.88
N GLY A 112 -1.37 -16.62 -9.61
CA GLY A 112 -2.73 -16.61 -9.07
C GLY A 112 -3.03 -15.41 -8.15
N LYS A 113 -2.26 -14.32 -8.22
CA LYS A 113 -2.49 -13.08 -7.45
C LYS A 113 -2.96 -11.93 -8.34
N GLY A 114 -3.76 -11.02 -7.78
CA GLY A 114 -4.13 -9.74 -8.38
C GLY A 114 -3.16 -8.61 -8.04
N LEU A 115 -3.20 -7.53 -8.83
CA LEU A 115 -2.48 -6.28 -8.49
C LEU A 115 -3.05 -5.62 -7.24
N ASP A 116 -4.36 -5.72 -7.03
CA ASP A 116 -5.06 -5.22 -5.86
C ASP A 116 -4.66 -5.95 -4.57
N ASP A 117 -4.42 -7.26 -4.64
CA ASP A 117 -3.83 -8.03 -3.53
C ASP A 117 -2.41 -7.54 -3.21
N LEU A 118 -1.59 -7.34 -4.25
CA LEU A 118 -0.23 -6.85 -4.10
C LEU A 118 -0.17 -5.46 -3.46
N LEU A 119 -1.04 -4.55 -3.90
CA LEU A 119 -1.08 -3.19 -3.35
C LEU A 119 -1.52 -3.20 -1.89
N LEU A 120 -2.47 -4.08 -1.51
CA LEU A 120 -2.85 -4.28 -0.12
C LEU A 120 -1.70 -4.86 0.71
N ASP A 121 -1.03 -5.92 0.23
CA ASP A 121 0.13 -6.51 0.90
C ASP A 121 1.25 -5.47 1.10
N PHE A 122 1.52 -4.64 0.09
CA PHE A 122 2.48 -3.55 0.18
C PHE A 122 2.05 -2.46 1.18
N ALA A 123 0.78 -2.05 1.17
CA ALA A 123 0.27 -1.08 2.14
C ALA A 123 0.38 -1.61 3.58
N ILE A 124 0.13 -2.91 3.80
CA ILE A 124 0.35 -3.51 5.13
C ILE A 124 1.84 -3.46 5.49
N ALA A 125 2.73 -3.87 4.59
CA ALA A 125 4.18 -3.78 4.81
C ALA A 125 4.60 -2.34 5.14
N ARG A 126 3.98 -1.34 4.50
CA ARG A 126 4.22 0.09 4.76
C ARG A 126 3.96 0.51 6.20
N ALA A 127 3.04 -0.15 6.90
CA ALA A 127 2.71 0.17 8.28
C ALA A 127 3.78 -0.27 9.29
N PHE A 128 4.59 -1.26 8.91
CA PHE A 128 5.68 -1.82 9.70
C PHE A 128 7.05 -1.32 9.21
N LEU A 129 7.17 -0.04 8.85
CA LEU A 129 8.46 0.59 8.56
C LEU A 129 8.98 1.42 9.73
N GLY A 130 10.30 1.66 9.70
CA GLY A 130 10.95 2.56 10.63
C GLY A 130 10.93 2.01 12.05
N SER A 131 10.56 2.85 13.01
CA SER A 131 10.47 2.46 14.42
C SER A 131 9.30 1.52 14.75
N ARG A 132 8.46 1.17 13.76
CA ARG A 132 7.45 0.09 13.84
C ARG A 132 7.86 -1.16 13.08
N SER A 133 9.13 -1.25 12.65
CA SER A 133 9.63 -2.44 11.97
C SER A 133 9.51 -3.66 12.86
N ASP A 134 8.88 -4.71 12.32
CA ASP A 134 8.82 -6.04 12.92
C ASP A 134 9.92 -6.97 12.35
N GLY A 135 10.76 -6.45 11.45
CA GLY A 135 11.81 -7.20 10.75
C GLY A 135 11.31 -8.22 9.74
N ALA A 136 10.00 -8.41 9.61
CA ALA A 136 9.40 -9.44 8.75
C ALA A 136 8.89 -8.86 7.42
N HIS A 137 8.29 -7.66 7.46
CA HIS A 137 7.63 -7.08 6.27
C HIS A 137 8.60 -6.49 5.25
N LEU A 138 9.63 -5.78 5.72
CA LEU A 138 10.66 -5.18 4.87
C LEU A 138 11.99 -5.13 5.63
N PRO A 139 12.89 -6.10 5.44
CA PRO A 139 14.14 -6.18 6.18
C PRO A 139 15.02 -4.93 5.99
N GLY A 140 15.57 -4.39 7.08
CA GLY A 140 16.39 -3.18 7.05
C GLY A 140 15.59 -1.88 7.11
N ALA A 141 14.26 -1.93 7.16
CA ALA A 141 13.41 -0.75 7.25
C ALA A 141 13.50 -0.03 8.61
N GLU A 142 14.04 -0.67 9.66
CA GLU A 142 14.27 -0.06 10.97
C GLU A 142 15.21 1.15 10.90
N ARG A 143 16.08 1.20 9.88
CA ARG A 143 17.01 2.31 9.65
C ARG A 143 16.33 3.67 9.48
N PHE A 144 15.04 3.69 9.12
CA PHE A 144 14.30 4.93 8.95
C PHE A 144 13.77 5.54 10.26
N GLY A 145 13.82 4.81 11.37
CA GLY A 145 13.29 5.30 12.65
C GLY A 145 11.88 5.89 12.52
N ASP A 146 11.62 7.03 13.14
CA ASP A 146 10.28 7.64 13.09
C ASP A 146 9.90 8.20 11.71
N PHE A 147 10.87 8.46 10.82
CA PHE A 147 10.62 8.88 9.44
C PHE A 147 9.96 7.79 8.60
N GLY A 148 10.11 6.52 8.98
CA GLY A 148 9.44 5.40 8.32
C GLY A 148 7.97 5.23 8.73
N ARG A 149 7.48 5.94 9.75
CA ARG A 149 6.12 5.74 10.26
C ARG A 149 5.08 6.29 9.31
N VAL A 150 4.20 5.41 8.85
CA VAL A 150 3.01 5.84 8.13
C VAL A 150 2.08 6.67 9.03
N ARG A 151 1.52 7.73 8.47
CA ARG A 151 0.47 8.52 9.12
C ARG A 151 -0.79 7.68 9.27
N PHE A 152 -1.29 7.58 10.49
CA PHE A 152 -2.64 7.08 10.72
C PHE A 152 -3.64 8.22 10.53
N GLU A 153 -4.66 7.98 9.72
CA GLU A 153 -5.76 8.89 9.49
C GLU A 153 -6.60 9.05 10.76
N TRP A 154 -6.79 7.93 11.46
CA TRP A 154 -7.50 7.87 12.73
C TRP A 154 -6.76 6.96 13.70
N SER A 155 -6.73 7.37 14.97
CA SER A 155 -6.37 6.53 16.11
C SER A 155 -7.53 6.58 17.10
N LEU A 156 -8.16 5.44 17.33
CA LEU A 156 -9.40 5.33 18.10
C LEU A 156 -9.16 4.46 19.33
N PRO A 157 -9.48 4.93 20.55
CA PRO A 157 -9.49 4.07 21.72
C PRO A 157 -10.63 3.06 21.62
N TYR A 158 -10.40 1.81 22.00
CA TYR A 158 -11.44 0.78 22.06
C TYR A 158 -12.63 1.19 22.94
N ALA A 159 -12.37 1.92 24.02
CA ALA A 159 -13.39 2.49 24.90
C ALA A 159 -14.36 3.45 24.18
N SER A 160 -13.93 4.05 23.07
CA SER A 160 -14.70 5.04 22.32
C SER A 160 -15.74 4.44 21.37
N LEU A 161 -15.72 3.13 21.15
CA LEU A 161 -16.63 2.44 20.22
C LEU A 161 -18.09 2.44 20.73
N PRO A 162 -19.09 2.51 19.83
CA PRO A 162 -18.97 2.51 18.37
C PRO A 162 -18.55 3.86 17.77
N ARG A 163 -17.80 3.84 16.67
CA ARG A 163 -17.36 5.06 15.95
C ARG A 163 -17.49 4.92 14.46
N ARG A 164 -17.93 6.01 13.81
CA ARG A 164 -17.89 6.18 12.36
C ARG A 164 -16.90 7.28 12.03
N VAL A 165 -15.99 6.99 11.10
CA VAL A 165 -14.95 7.91 10.65
C VAL A 165 -14.87 7.93 9.12
N ALA A 166 -14.32 9.00 8.58
CA ALA A 166 -14.10 9.22 7.16
C ALA A 166 -12.71 9.85 6.97
N PRO A 167 -12.05 9.69 5.82
CA PRO A 167 -10.75 10.30 5.61
C PRO A 167 -10.88 11.82 5.44
N LEU A 168 -9.86 12.57 5.85
CA LEU A 168 -9.74 14.01 5.65
C LEU A 168 -9.50 14.37 4.18
N ARG A 169 -8.97 13.42 3.40
CA ARG A 169 -8.68 13.55 1.97
C ARG A 169 -9.15 12.30 1.23
N PRO A 170 -9.70 12.44 0.01
CA PRO A 170 -9.93 11.30 -0.87
C PRO A 170 -8.64 10.52 -1.13
N ILE A 171 -8.76 9.22 -1.35
CA ILE A 171 -7.62 8.33 -1.59
C ILE A 171 -7.43 8.21 -3.10
N GLU A 172 -6.25 8.60 -3.59
CA GLU A 172 -5.86 8.47 -5.00
C GLU A 172 -5.76 7.00 -5.41
N PRO A 173 -5.89 6.65 -6.71
CA PRO A 173 -5.60 5.31 -7.20
C PRO A 173 -4.22 4.83 -6.75
N THR A 174 -4.13 3.59 -6.26
CA THR A 174 -2.95 2.98 -5.60
C THR A 174 -2.54 3.59 -4.26
N GLY A 175 -3.24 4.63 -3.81
CA GLY A 175 -3.10 5.21 -2.47
C GLY A 175 -3.73 4.33 -1.39
N ALA A 176 -3.35 4.61 -0.15
CA ALA A 176 -3.74 3.84 1.02
C ALA A 176 -4.25 4.73 2.16
N THR A 177 -4.96 4.11 3.08
CA THR A 177 -5.40 4.70 4.35
C THR A 177 -5.14 3.74 5.50
N TYR A 178 -4.90 4.31 6.68
CA TYR A 178 -4.50 3.58 7.87
C TYR A 178 -5.30 4.09 9.06
N LEU A 179 -5.99 3.19 9.75
CA LEU A 179 -6.68 3.48 11.00
C LEU A 179 -6.17 2.55 12.09
N TRP A 180 -5.95 3.07 13.28
CA TRP A 180 -5.55 2.31 14.45
C TRP A 180 -6.70 2.25 15.46
N LEU A 181 -7.00 1.05 15.93
CA LEU A 181 -7.86 0.81 17.08
C LEU A 181 -7.00 0.34 18.25
N ASP A 182 -6.84 1.20 19.24
CA ASP A 182 -6.05 0.93 20.44
C ASP A 182 -6.84 0.06 21.42
N LEU A 183 -6.30 -1.12 21.74
CA LEU A 183 -6.90 -2.07 22.67
C LEU A 183 -6.28 -1.97 24.09
N GLU A 184 -5.13 -1.30 24.26
CA GLU A 184 -4.42 -1.21 25.54
C GLU A 184 -5.19 -0.35 26.55
N ASP A 185 -5.73 0.78 26.11
CA ASP A 185 -6.59 1.65 26.92
C ASP A 185 -7.86 0.93 27.39
N GLY A 186 -8.33 -0.05 26.61
CA GLY A 186 -9.46 -0.89 26.96
C GLY A 186 -9.17 -1.85 28.11
N ALA A 187 -7.92 -2.31 28.27
CA ALA A 187 -7.52 -3.29 29.27
C ALA A 187 -7.25 -2.71 30.66
N ALA A 188 -6.81 -1.45 30.74
CA ALA A 188 -6.41 -0.81 32.01
C ALA A 188 -7.60 -0.39 32.90
N ALA A 189 -8.77 -0.11 32.32
CA ALA A 189 -9.94 0.38 33.03
C ALA A 189 -11.01 -0.70 33.21
N ALA A 190 -10.76 -1.72 34.06
CA ALA A 190 -11.74 -2.79 34.36
C ALA A 190 -12.45 -3.35 33.10
N GLY A 191 -11.66 -3.46 32.02
CA GLY A 191 -12.14 -3.60 30.65
C GLY A 191 -12.96 -4.85 30.37
N PRO A 192 -13.75 -4.87 29.29
CA PRO A 192 -14.42 -6.08 28.84
C PRO A 192 -13.40 -7.19 28.58
N ASP A 193 -13.82 -8.43 28.81
CA ASP A 193 -13.01 -9.63 28.54
C ASP A 193 -12.65 -9.69 27.05
N LEU A 194 -11.46 -9.21 26.69
CA LEU A 194 -10.95 -9.20 25.31
C LEU A 194 -10.86 -10.61 24.71
N LYS A 195 -10.94 -11.67 25.53
CA LYS A 195 -11.03 -13.05 25.05
C LYS A 195 -12.35 -13.32 24.33
N ALA A 196 -13.44 -12.73 24.80
CA ALA A 196 -14.77 -12.88 24.23
C ALA A 196 -15.20 -11.66 23.38
N ALA A 197 -14.40 -10.59 23.36
CA ALA A 197 -14.70 -9.40 22.58
C ALA A 197 -14.60 -9.68 21.07
N GLU A 198 -15.55 -9.11 20.34
CA GLU A 198 -15.57 -9.09 18.89
C GLU A 198 -15.53 -7.63 18.43
N ILE A 199 -14.92 -7.38 17.27
CA ILE A 199 -14.98 -6.07 16.62
C ILE A 199 -15.51 -6.27 15.21
N THR A 200 -16.61 -5.60 14.90
CA THR A 200 -17.16 -5.54 13.56
C THR A 200 -16.70 -4.26 12.86
N LEU A 201 -16.06 -4.43 11.71
CA LEU A 201 -15.75 -3.39 10.75
C LEU A 201 -16.79 -3.42 9.62
N VAL A 202 -17.32 -2.25 9.30
CA VAL A 202 -18.05 -1.99 8.06
C VAL A 202 -17.36 -0.83 7.35
N ALA A 203 -16.88 -1.07 6.13
CA ALA A 203 -16.35 -0.03 5.26
C ALA A 203 -17.29 0.18 4.08
N ASP A 204 -17.69 1.42 3.85
CA ASP A 204 -18.44 1.85 2.67
C ASP A 204 -17.56 2.82 1.84
N TRP A 205 -17.62 2.80 0.50
CA TRP A 205 -16.84 3.70 -0.37
C TRP A 205 -17.62 4.17 -1.61
N GLU A 206 -17.08 5.19 -2.27
CA GLU A 206 -17.70 5.80 -3.46
C GLU A 206 -17.51 4.94 -4.72
N LEU A 207 -18.54 4.85 -5.57
CA LEU A 207 -18.37 4.33 -6.93
C LEU A 207 -17.59 5.33 -7.80
N PRO A 208 -16.86 4.86 -8.83
CA PRO A 208 -16.69 3.46 -9.24
C PRO A 208 -15.47 2.76 -8.60
N ALA A 209 -14.89 3.29 -7.51
CA ALA A 209 -13.67 2.74 -6.93
C ALA A 209 -13.82 1.29 -6.47
N LEU A 210 -12.73 0.55 -6.58
CA LEU A 210 -12.54 -0.72 -5.90
C LEU A 210 -11.60 -0.52 -4.71
N PHE A 211 -12.13 -0.67 -3.50
CA PHE A 211 -11.31 -0.72 -2.30
C PHE A 211 -11.02 -2.16 -1.86
N ARG A 212 -9.79 -2.38 -1.42
CA ARG A 212 -9.34 -3.57 -0.70
C ARG A 212 -9.10 -3.21 0.76
N TRP A 213 -9.47 -4.10 1.68
CA TRP A 213 -9.31 -3.85 3.11
C TRP A 213 -8.62 -5.01 3.81
N ALA A 214 -7.85 -4.70 4.84
CA ALA A 214 -7.33 -5.67 5.79
C ALA A 214 -7.51 -5.17 7.22
N ILE A 215 -7.72 -6.11 8.13
CA ILE A 215 -7.63 -5.90 9.57
C ILE A 215 -6.46 -6.72 10.08
N VAL A 216 -5.40 -6.04 10.48
CA VAL A 216 -4.15 -6.62 10.98
C VAL A 216 -4.17 -6.56 12.50
N LYS A 217 -3.98 -7.70 13.14
CA LYS A 217 -3.81 -7.85 14.58
C LYS A 217 -2.36 -7.55 14.92
N VAL A 218 -2.15 -6.61 15.83
CA VAL A 218 -0.80 -6.20 16.25
C VAL A 218 -0.61 -6.60 17.71
N ASP A 219 0.45 -7.35 18.00
CA ASP A 219 0.79 -7.75 19.35
C ASP A 219 1.39 -6.59 20.17
N ARG A 220 1.69 -6.85 21.45
CA ARG A 220 2.29 -5.85 22.35
C ARG A 220 3.75 -5.52 22.02
N GLN A 221 4.38 -6.31 21.16
CA GLN A 221 5.72 -6.04 20.64
C GLN A 221 5.65 -5.15 19.39
N GLY A 222 4.44 -4.88 18.87
CA GLY A 222 4.22 -4.08 17.67
C GLY A 222 4.35 -4.90 16.37
N ALA A 223 4.42 -6.23 16.46
CA ALA A 223 4.51 -7.12 15.31
C ALA A 223 3.12 -7.60 14.86
N GLU A 224 3.01 -8.01 13.58
CA GLU A 224 1.80 -8.66 13.10
C GLU A 224 1.62 -10.04 13.74
N ALA A 225 0.56 -10.21 14.53
CA ALA A 225 0.13 -11.49 15.09
C ALA A 225 -0.76 -12.29 14.12
N GLY A 226 -1.33 -11.62 13.12
CA GLY A 226 -2.15 -12.21 12.06
C GLY A 226 -3.08 -11.18 11.44
N ARG A 227 -3.72 -11.53 10.33
CA ARG A 227 -4.63 -10.60 9.64
C ARG A 227 -5.82 -11.29 9.00
N VAL A 228 -6.83 -10.47 8.72
CA VAL A 228 -8.03 -10.86 8.00
C VAL A 228 -8.23 -9.88 6.87
N GLU A 229 -8.22 -10.39 5.64
CA GLU A 229 -8.48 -9.60 4.44
C GLU A 229 -9.96 -9.62 4.08
N VAL A 230 -10.43 -8.49 3.56
CA VAL A 230 -11.75 -8.34 2.98
C VAL A 230 -11.57 -7.97 1.52
N ALA A 231 -11.82 -8.94 0.65
CA ALA A 231 -11.72 -8.75 -0.79
C ALA A 231 -12.69 -7.67 -1.26
N GLY A 232 -12.22 -6.81 -2.14
CA GLY A 232 -13.05 -5.87 -2.85
C GLY A 232 -13.93 -6.62 -3.84
N ILE A 233 -15.21 -6.28 -3.89
CA ILE A 233 -16.15 -6.87 -4.85
C ILE A 233 -16.47 -5.79 -5.90
N TYR A 234 -16.15 -6.06 -7.16
CA TYR A 234 -16.48 -5.16 -8.27
C TYR A 234 -17.98 -4.83 -8.29
N GLY A 235 -18.31 -3.54 -8.34
CA GLY A 235 -19.69 -3.07 -8.31
C GLY A 235 -20.33 -3.06 -6.92
N SER A 236 -19.63 -3.52 -5.88
CA SER A 236 -20.00 -3.28 -4.49
C SER A 236 -19.29 -2.03 -3.98
N THR A 237 -19.95 -1.33 -3.05
CA THR A 237 -19.42 -0.19 -2.31
C THR A 237 -19.25 -0.48 -0.84
N ARG A 238 -19.35 -1.76 -0.44
CA ARG A 238 -19.37 -2.15 0.97
C ARG A 238 -18.57 -3.42 1.24
N ALA A 239 -17.86 -3.41 2.36
CA ALA A 239 -17.16 -4.53 2.95
C ALA A 239 -17.55 -4.64 4.43
N GLN A 240 -17.77 -5.85 4.94
CA GLN A 240 -18.04 -6.09 6.35
C GLN A 240 -17.27 -7.31 6.84
N ARG A 241 -16.66 -7.19 8.02
CA ARG A 241 -15.94 -8.28 8.65
C ARG A 241 -15.94 -8.14 10.16
N THR A 242 -16.09 -9.25 10.86
CA THR A 242 -15.95 -9.33 12.31
C THR A 242 -14.65 -10.04 12.65
N VAL A 243 -13.91 -9.50 13.62
CA VAL A 243 -12.65 -10.04 14.12
C VAL A 243 -12.84 -10.41 15.58
N VAL A 244 -12.37 -11.60 15.93
CA VAL A 244 -12.44 -12.20 17.27
C VAL A 244 -11.03 -12.53 17.76
N GLY A 245 -10.89 -12.87 19.05
CA GLY A 245 -9.61 -13.26 19.64
C GLY A 245 -8.67 -12.06 19.71
N LEU A 246 -9.05 -11.10 20.55
CA LEU A 246 -8.36 -9.82 20.75
C LEU A 246 -7.43 -9.82 21.97
N ASP A 247 -7.43 -10.91 22.74
CA ASP A 247 -6.56 -11.08 23.89
C ASP A 247 -5.09 -11.06 23.50
N GLY A 248 -4.27 -10.39 24.32
CA GLY A 248 -2.83 -10.27 24.08
C GLY A 248 -2.39 -9.28 23.00
N LEU A 249 -3.34 -8.64 22.28
CA LEU A 249 -3.03 -7.64 21.26
C LEU A 249 -2.85 -6.24 21.86
N ALA A 250 -2.01 -5.41 21.21
CA ALA A 250 -1.95 -3.97 21.46
C ALA A 250 -3.05 -3.22 20.70
N GLY A 251 -3.38 -3.69 19.50
CA GLY A 251 -4.39 -3.03 18.68
C GLY A 251 -4.76 -3.75 17.41
N LEU A 252 -5.72 -3.18 16.70
CA LEU A 252 -6.05 -3.53 15.33
C LEU A 252 -5.63 -2.40 14.40
N LEU A 253 -4.83 -2.73 13.39
CA LEU A 253 -4.52 -1.85 12.28
C LEU A 253 -5.47 -2.17 11.12
N ILE A 254 -6.28 -1.20 10.73
CA ILE A 254 -7.16 -1.28 9.57
C ILE A 254 -6.46 -0.58 8.40
N VAL A 255 -6.22 -1.32 7.32
CA VAL A 255 -5.59 -0.81 6.10
C VAL A 255 -6.60 -0.87 4.96
N GLY A 256 -6.76 0.23 4.26
CA GLY A 256 -7.58 0.31 3.05
C GLY A 256 -6.75 0.79 1.87
N VAL A 257 -6.95 0.21 0.69
CA VAL A 257 -6.26 0.62 -0.55
C VAL A 257 -7.28 0.86 -1.63
N ASN A 258 -7.18 2.01 -2.30
CA ASN A 258 -7.88 2.25 -3.55
C ASN A 258 -7.12 1.53 -4.68
N ALA A 259 -7.65 0.44 -5.21
CA ALA A 259 -6.96 -0.36 -6.22
C ALA A 259 -6.87 0.33 -7.60
N GLY A 260 -7.48 1.52 -7.77
CA GLY A 260 -7.51 2.29 -9.01
C GLY A 260 -8.33 1.67 -10.15
N SER A 261 -8.71 0.40 -10.02
CA SER A 261 -9.50 -0.33 -11.00
C SER A 261 -10.98 0.03 -10.84
N MET A 262 -11.59 0.62 -11.87
CA MET A 262 -13.01 0.99 -11.84
C MET A 262 -13.94 -0.14 -12.30
N ILE A 263 -13.46 -1.00 -13.21
CA ILE A 263 -14.24 -2.11 -13.80
C ILE A 263 -13.33 -3.33 -13.93
N ARG A 264 -13.85 -4.54 -13.72
CA ARG A 264 -13.07 -5.79 -13.78
C ARG A 264 -12.31 -5.99 -15.09
N SER A 265 -12.87 -5.51 -16.20
CA SER A 265 -12.26 -5.61 -17.53
C SER A 265 -11.19 -4.55 -17.81
N ARG A 266 -11.05 -3.55 -16.94
CA ARG A 266 -10.08 -2.45 -17.04
C ARG A 266 -9.39 -2.28 -15.69
N PRO A 267 -8.34 -3.09 -15.40
CA PRO A 267 -7.54 -2.89 -14.20
C PRO A 267 -6.89 -1.50 -14.24
N PHE A 268 -6.36 -1.06 -13.10
CA PHE A 268 -5.58 0.16 -13.03
C PHE A 268 -4.44 0.15 -14.05
N ASP A 269 -4.33 1.27 -14.72
CA ASP A 269 -3.38 1.58 -15.78
C ASP A 269 -2.89 3.02 -15.54
N PRO A 270 -1.59 3.23 -15.32
CA PRO A 270 -1.05 4.56 -15.03
C PRO A 270 -1.08 5.51 -16.24
N ASP A 271 -1.32 5.04 -17.46
CA ASP A 271 -1.45 5.90 -18.64
C ASP A 271 -2.91 6.34 -18.89
N GLU A 272 -3.90 5.72 -18.24
CA GLU A 272 -5.34 6.02 -18.39
C GLU A 272 -5.81 7.15 -17.45
N ALA A 273 -5.34 8.38 -17.70
CA ALA A 273 -5.84 9.59 -17.03
C ALA A 273 -7.25 10.02 -17.52
N PRO A 274 -8.06 10.71 -16.69
CA PRO A 274 -7.76 11.19 -15.35
C PRO A 274 -7.96 10.16 -14.24
N PHE A 275 -7.03 10.14 -13.29
CA PHE A 275 -7.19 9.43 -12.03
C PHE A 275 -8.23 10.11 -11.15
N MET A 276 -9.15 9.33 -10.60
CA MET A 276 -10.20 9.83 -9.70
C MET A 276 -9.93 9.35 -8.27
N PRO A 277 -9.60 10.26 -7.35
CA PRO A 277 -9.57 9.96 -5.93
C PRO A 277 -10.98 9.68 -5.39
N HIS A 278 -11.10 8.76 -4.43
CA HIS A 278 -12.39 8.39 -3.86
C HIS A 278 -12.34 8.34 -2.33
N ALA A 279 -13.44 8.73 -1.69
CA ALA A 279 -13.59 8.67 -0.25
C ALA A 279 -14.24 7.36 0.21
N TYR A 280 -14.18 7.15 1.52
CA TYR A 280 -14.81 6.02 2.21
C TYR A 280 -15.35 6.46 3.57
N THR A 281 -16.18 5.62 4.20
CA THR A 281 -16.47 5.69 5.63
C THR A 281 -16.22 4.34 6.27
N VAL A 282 -15.62 4.32 7.45
CA VAL A 282 -15.47 3.12 8.27
C VAL A 282 -16.30 3.27 9.53
N TRP A 283 -17.08 2.26 9.84
CA TRP A 283 -17.79 2.11 11.10
C TRP A 283 -17.22 0.91 11.86
N LEU A 284 -16.84 1.14 13.11
CA LEU A 284 -16.33 0.15 14.05
C LEU A 284 -17.30 0.02 15.22
N SER A 285 -17.64 -1.22 15.57
CA SER A 285 -18.51 -1.56 16.69
C SER A 285 -18.04 -2.84 17.39
N ARG A 286 -18.46 -3.00 18.65
CA ARG A 286 -18.30 -4.24 19.42
C ARG A 286 -19.44 -5.20 19.10
#